data_AF-A0A151BJP8-F1
#
_entry.id   AF-A0A151BJP8-F1
#
_cell.length_a   1.000
_cell.length_b   1.000
_cell.length_c   1.000
_cell.angle_alpha   90.00
_cell.angle_beta   90.00
_cell.angle_gamma   90.00
#
_symmetry.space_group_name_H-M   'P 1'
#
loop_
_entity.id
_entity.type
_entity.pdbx_description
1 polymer ?
#
loop_
_entity_poly.entity_id
_entity_poly.type
_entity_poly.pdbx_seq_one_letter_code
_entity_poly.pdbx_strand_id
1 'polypeptide(L)'
;MEVETGFVPPEHALDPLTYCRARIASKITRYSGYADKFALAAPPHYVMQIPHALTKPPRYRTPEEVAEVKKLCDLYYRNPPVSLEEVRNARLHAIYILDIDKAVVRETDPNDYFERARKWNMTQ
;
A
#
# COMPACT_ATOMS: atom_id res chain seq x y z
N MET A 1 4.52 0.11 12.10
CA MET A 1 4.46 1.18 11.08
C MET A 1 5.52 0.87 10.05
N GLU A 2 5.18 0.98 8.76
CA GLU A 2 6.13 0.77 7.65
C GLU A 2 6.40 2.09 6.94
N VAL A 3 7.67 2.39 6.67
CA VAL A 3 8.09 3.62 5.95
C VAL A 3 8.39 3.28 4.49
N GLU A 4 7.91 4.12 3.58
CA GLU A 4 8.11 3.98 2.13
C GLU A 4 8.67 5.25 1.52
N THR A 5 9.71 5.08 0.70
CA THR A 5 10.47 6.17 0.08
C THR A 5 10.36 6.18 -1.43
N GLY A 6 9.63 5.23 -2.02
CA GLY A 6 9.46 5.13 -3.48
C GLY A 6 10.66 4.57 -4.23
N PHE A 7 11.61 3.93 -3.55
CA PHE A 7 12.75 3.27 -4.20
C PHE A 7 12.29 2.15 -5.13
N VAL A 8 12.75 2.19 -6.39
CA VAL A 8 12.57 1.13 -7.39
C VAL A 8 13.94 0.59 -7.77
N PRO A 9 14.18 -0.72 -7.63
CA PRO A 9 15.46 -1.31 -7.99
C PRO A 9 15.58 -1.44 -9.52
N PRO A 10 16.81 -1.52 -10.07
CA PRO A 10 17.04 -1.54 -11.53
C PRO A 10 16.28 -2.64 -12.28
N GLU A 11 16.04 -3.78 -11.64
CA GLU A 11 15.31 -4.92 -12.23
C GLU A 11 13.84 -4.61 -12.54
N HIS A 12 13.30 -3.54 -11.95
CA HIS A 12 11.92 -3.08 -12.13
C HIS A 12 11.85 -1.67 -12.76
N ALA A 13 12.91 -1.26 -13.46
CA ALA A 13 12.98 0.04 -14.12
C ALA A 13 12.00 0.20 -15.29
N LEU A 14 11.55 -0.91 -15.89
CA LEU A 14 10.59 -0.90 -17.01
C LEU A 14 9.14 -0.78 -16.55
N ASP A 15 8.84 -1.09 -15.29
CA ASP A 15 7.50 -1.10 -14.70
C ASP A 15 7.45 -0.52 -13.27
N PRO A 16 8.06 0.66 -13.01
CA PRO A 16 8.30 1.19 -11.67
C PRO A 16 7.02 1.46 -10.87
N LEU A 17 5.96 1.90 -11.55
CA LEU A 17 4.67 2.19 -10.91
C LEU A 17 3.96 0.91 -10.47
N THR A 18 3.98 -0.13 -11.30
CA THR A 18 3.39 -1.44 -10.99
C THR A 18 4.14 -2.09 -9.83
N TYR A 19 5.48 -2.01 -9.85
CA TYR A 19 6.32 -2.46 -8.75
C TYR A 19 6.00 -1.73 -7.44
N CYS A 20 5.99 -0.39 -7.44
CA CYS A 20 5.65 0.39 -6.25
C CYS A 20 4.26 0.02 -5.70
N ARG A 21 3.26 -0.10 -6.58
CA ARG A 21 1.89 -0.49 -6.20
C ARG A 21 1.86 -1.87 -5.56
N ALA A 22 2.59 -2.84 -6.12
CA ALA A 22 2.69 -4.18 -5.56
C ALA A 22 3.46 -4.23 -4.24
N ARG A 23 4.51 -3.41 -4.09
CA ARG A 23 5.28 -3.28 -2.85
C ARG A 23 4.40 -2.82 -1.69
N ILE A 24 3.67 -1.73 -1.91
CA ILE A 24 2.69 -1.20 -0.94
C ILE A 24 1.65 -2.26 -0.59
N ALA A 25 1.08 -2.94 -1.59
CA ALA A 25 0.10 -4.00 -1.38
C ALA A 25 0.67 -5.15 -0.53
N SER A 26 1.88 -5.60 -0.85
CA SER A 26 2.59 -6.68 -0.16
C SER A 26 2.88 -6.32 1.30
N LYS A 27 3.33 -5.09 1.57
CA LYS A 27 3.57 -4.61 2.94
C LYS A 27 2.31 -4.58 3.78
N ILE A 28 1.22 -3.99 3.26
CA ILE A 28 -0.06 -3.96 3.96
C ILE A 28 -0.53 -5.39 4.24
N THR A 29 -0.48 -6.25 3.22
CA THR A 29 -0.97 -7.63 3.32
C THR A 29 -0.19 -8.45 4.34
N ARG A 30 1.14 -8.40 4.31
CA ARG A 30 1.99 -9.23 5.18
C ARG A 30 2.04 -8.71 6.60
N TYR A 31 2.21 -7.41 6.78
CA TYR A 31 2.59 -6.89 8.09
C TYR A 31 1.40 -6.45 8.94
N SER A 32 0.25 -6.17 8.32
CA SER A 32 -0.92 -5.74 9.10
C SER A 32 -1.48 -6.81 10.03
N GLY A 33 -1.31 -8.09 9.71
CA GLY A 33 -1.73 -9.21 10.57
C GLY A 33 -0.91 -9.36 11.86
N TYR A 34 0.25 -8.71 11.96
CA TYR A 34 1.13 -8.77 13.12
C TYR A 34 1.02 -7.54 14.04
N ALA A 35 0.02 -6.67 13.82
CA ALA A 35 -0.17 -5.46 14.60
C ALA A 35 -1.65 -5.15 14.84
N ASP A 36 -1.99 -4.67 16.04
CA ASP A 36 -3.34 -4.18 16.35
C ASP A 36 -3.71 -2.97 15.50
N LYS A 37 -2.72 -2.10 15.24
CA LYS A 37 -2.82 -0.94 14.35
C LYS A 37 -1.63 -0.90 13.40
N PHE A 38 -1.91 -1.11 12.13
CA PHE A 38 -0.95 -0.99 11.04
C PHE A 38 -1.11 0.32 10.29
N ALA A 39 0.01 1.00 10.02
CA ALA A 39 0.06 2.28 9.32
C ALA A 39 1.26 2.33 8.37
N LEU A 40 1.10 3.09 7.29
CA LEU A 40 2.18 3.44 6.36
C LEU A 40 2.65 4.86 6.64
N ALA A 41 3.91 5.14 6.34
CA ALA A 41 4.45 6.48 6.37
C ALA A 41 5.28 6.76 5.13
N ALA A 42 5.23 7.99 4.63
CA ALA A 42 6.00 8.42 3.46
C ALA A 42 6.36 9.90 3.55
N PRO A 43 7.48 10.35 2.93
CA PRO A 43 7.76 11.76 2.79
C PRO A 43 6.79 12.43 1.81
N PRO A 44 6.56 13.75 1.90
CA PRO A 44 5.54 14.46 1.11
C PRO A 44 5.80 14.44 -0.40
N HIS A 45 7.03 14.20 -0.85
CA HIS A 45 7.36 14.11 -2.27
C HIS A 45 7.01 12.76 -2.89
N TYR A 46 6.65 11.75 -2.09
CA TYR A 46 6.29 10.41 -2.57
C TYR A 46 4.80 10.13 -2.42
N VAL A 47 4.12 9.94 -3.55
CA VAL A 47 2.71 9.55 -3.59
C VAL A 47 2.60 8.03 -3.69
N MET A 48 2.20 7.39 -2.59
CA MET A 48 2.00 5.95 -2.50
C MET A 48 0.84 5.49 -3.39
N GLN A 49 1.13 4.52 -4.25
CA GLN A 49 0.14 3.87 -5.12
C GLN A 49 -0.60 2.77 -4.33
N ILE A 50 -1.49 3.17 -3.41
CA ILE A 50 -2.23 2.23 -2.57
C ILE A 50 -3.41 1.64 -3.36
N PRO A 51 -3.55 0.31 -3.48
CA PRO A 51 -4.75 -0.30 -4.05
C PRO A 51 -6.00 0.09 -3.24
N HIS A 52 -7.04 0.61 -3.90
CA HIS A 52 -8.27 1.04 -3.25
C HIS A 52 -8.91 -0.04 -2.38
N ALA A 53 -8.87 -1.30 -2.82
CA ALA A 53 -9.34 -2.43 -2.01
C ALA A 53 -8.74 -2.43 -0.59
N LEU A 54 -7.46 -2.06 -0.44
CA LEU A 54 -6.75 -2.06 0.83
C LEU A 54 -7.02 -0.82 1.71
N THR A 55 -7.69 0.22 1.20
CA THR A 55 -8.18 1.35 2.02
C THR A 55 -9.54 1.04 2.65
N LYS A 56 -10.25 0.04 2.14
CA LYS A 56 -11.51 -0.45 2.70
C LYS A 56 -11.29 -1.35 3.91
N PRO A 57 -12.17 -1.32 4.92
CA PRO A 57 -12.27 -2.38 5.92
C PRO A 57 -12.44 -3.78 5.29
N PRO A 58 -11.88 -4.85 5.89
CA PRO A 58 -11.98 -6.23 5.37
C PRO A 58 -13.39 -6.67 4.93
N ARG A 59 -14.41 -6.31 5.71
CA ARG A 59 -15.82 -6.66 5.48
C ARG A 59 -16.44 -6.05 4.21
N TYR A 60 -15.81 -5.04 3.62
CA TYR A 60 -16.32 -4.34 2.44
C TYR A 60 -15.55 -4.67 1.15
N ARG A 61 -14.61 -5.62 1.20
CA ARG A 61 -13.86 -6.08 0.03
C ARG A 61 -14.60 -7.19 -0.68
N THR A 62 -14.68 -7.11 -2.00
CA THR A 62 -15.24 -8.21 -2.80
C THR A 62 -14.19 -9.30 -3.04
N PRO A 63 -14.59 -10.54 -3.36
CA PRO A 63 -13.67 -11.60 -3.75
C PRO A 63 -12.77 -11.22 -4.93
N GLU A 64 -13.30 -10.47 -5.90
CA GLU A 64 -12.58 -9.99 -7.09
C GLU A 64 -11.48 -9.02 -6.69
N GLU A 65 -11.78 -8.05 -5.83
CA GLU A 65 -10.79 -7.09 -5.30
C GLU A 65 -9.65 -7.81 -4.56
N VAL A 66 -9.98 -8.83 -3.76
CA VAL A 66 -8.99 -9.66 -3.05
C VAL A 66 -8.11 -10.42 -4.06
N ALA A 67 -8.70 -10.99 -5.10
CA ALA A 67 -7.97 -11.71 -6.14
C ALA A 67 -7.05 -10.78 -6.96
N GLU A 68 -7.49 -9.56 -7.26
CA GLU A 68 -6.69 -8.55 -7.96
C GLU A 68 -5.47 -8.11 -7.14
N VAL A 69 -5.66 -7.84 -5.85
CA VAL A 69 -4.53 -7.49 -4.95
C VAL A 69 -3.56 -8.65 -4.84
N LYS A 70 -4.05 -9.90 -4.73
CA LYS A 70 -3.18 -11.08 -4.74
C LYS A 70 -2.39 -11.16 -6.05
N LYS A 71 -3.06 -11.06 -7.20
CA LYS A 71 -2.42 -11.10 -8.52
C LYS A 71 -1.35 -10.03 -8.68
N LEU A 72 -1.61 -8.82 -8.16
CA LEU A 72 -0.64 -7.74 -8.12
C LEU A 72 0.59 -8.09 -7.27
N CYS A 73 0.40 -8.63 -6.06
CA CYS A 73 1.50 -9.07 -5.20
C CYS A 73 2.31 -10.19 -5.86
N ASP A 74 1.64 -11.15 -6.49
CA ASP A 74 2.25 -12.29 -7.17
C ASP A 74 3.10 -11.87 -8.38
N LEU A 75 3.04 -10.62 -8.87
CA LEU A 75 3.97 -10.16 -9.91
C LEU A 75 5.43 -10.14 -9.42
N TYR A 76 5.66 -9.73 -8.17
CA TYR A 76 7.00 -9.48 -7.64
C TYR A 76 7.32 -10.19 -6.32
N TYR A 77 6.31 -10.63 -5.55
CA TYR A 77 6.48 -11.15 -4.19
C TYR A 77 5.98 -12.60 -4.05
N ARG A 78 6.62 -13.53 -4.76
CA ARG A 78 6.22 -14.96 -4.82
C ARG A 78 6.84 -15.87 -3.75
N ASN A 79 7.86 -15.41 -3.01
CA ASN A 79 8.64 -16.25 -2.09
C ASN A 79 8.78 -15.60 -0.70
N PRO A 80 7.92 -15.94 0.28
CA PRO A 80 6.69 -16.73 0.16
C PRO A 80 5.55 -15.90 -0.46
N PRO A 81 4.59 -16.48 -1.19
CA PRO A 81 3.47 -15.73 -1.76
C PRO A 81 2.49 -15.30 -0.67
N VAL A 82 1.67 -14.27 -0.94
CA VAL A 82 0.56 -13.91 -0.05
C VAL A 82 -0.68 -14.75 -0.36
N SER A 83 -1.38 -15.17 0.69
CA SER A 83 -2.65 -15.90 0.61
C SER A 83 -3.84 -14.96 0.39
N LEU A 84 -4.94 -15.48 -0.15
CA LEU A 84 -6.20 -14.73 -0.26
C LEU A 84 -6.74 -14.32 1.12
N GLU A 85 -6.47 -15.12 2.15
CA GLU A 85 -6.89 -14.83 3.52
C GLU A 85 -6.12 -13.64 4.11
N GLU A 86 -4.79 -13.61 3.94
CA GLU A 86 -3.97 -12.45 4.35
C GLU A 86 -4.45 -11.19 3.65
N VAL A 87 -4.68 -11.24 2.33
CA VAL A 87 -5.18 -10.08 1.56
C VAL A 87 -6.57 -9.64 2.06
N ARG A 88 -7.49 -10.59 2.27
CA ARG A 88 -8.85 -10.30 2.74
C ARG A 88 -8.83 -9.63 4.10
N ASN A 89 -7.99 -10.12 5.02
CA ASN A 89 -7.96 -9.68 6.41
C ASN A 89 -7.04 -8.47 6.66
N ALA A 90 -6.21 -8.08 5.68
CA ALA A 90 -5.27 -6.98 5.81
C ALA A 90 -5.93 -5.67 6.22
N ARG A 91 -5.26 -4.86 7.05
CA ARG A 91 -5.81 -3.58 7.53
C ARG A 91 -4.80 -2.46 7.39
N LEU A 92 -5.23 -1.33 6.83
CA LEU A 92 -4.50 -0.08 6.87
C LEU A 92 -5.33 0.89 7.71
N HIS A 93 -4.76 1.37 8.82
CA HIS A 93 -5.49 2.19 9.80
C HIS A 93 -5.19 3.67 9.66
N ALA A 94 -3.96 4.01 9.25
CA ALA A 94 -3.53 5.39 9.10
C ALA A 94 -2.41 5.50 8.07
N ILE A 95 -2.25 6.70 7.52
CA ILE A 95 -1.11 7.09 6.71
C ILE A 95 -0.46 8.32 7.35
N TYR A 96 0.86 8.31 7.46
CA TYR A 96 1.65 9.41 8.00
C TYR A 96 2.48 10.08 6.91
N ILE A 97 2.39 11.39 6.81
CA ILE A 97 3.24 12.21 5.95
C ILE A 97 4.35 12.81 6.80
N LEU A 98 5.60 12.51 6.44
CA LEU A 98 6.79 12.84 7.21
C LEU A 98 7.57 13.98 6.55
N ASP A 99 7.53 15.17 7.14
CA ASP A 99 8.45 16.27 6.80
C ASP A 99 9.68 16.14 7.70
N ILE A 100 10.69 15.41 7.20
CA ILE A 100 11.90 15.06 7.94
C ILE A 100 12.72 16.32 8.28
N ASP A 101 12.79 17.26 7.34
CA ASP A 101 13.56 18.50 7.48
C ASP A 101 13.01 19.36 8.63
N LYS A 102 11.69 19.35 8.82
CA LYS A 102 11.02 20.11 9.89
C LYS A 102 10.69 19.27 11.11
N ALA A 103 11.00 17.97 11.11
CA ALA A 103 10.57 17.00 12.12
C ALA A 103 9.04 17.04 12.38
N VAL A 104 8.23 17.22 11.33
CA VAL A 104 6.77 17.29 11.41
C VAL A 104 6.13 16.02 10.85
N VAL A 105 5.12 15.52 11.55
CA VAL A 105 4.32 14.36 11.14
C VAL A 105 2.86 14.79 10.99
N ARG A 106 2.22 14.41 9.88
CA ARG A 106 0.78 14.58 9.66
C ARG A 106 0.11 13.24 9.43
N GLU A 107 -0.92 12.94 10.20
CA GLU A 107 -1.75 11.75 10.04
C GLU A 107 -2.93 12.02 9.09
N THR A 108 -3.31 11.03 8.29
CA THR A 108 -4.51 11.07 7.44
C THR A 108 -5.16 9.70 7.36
N ASP A 109 -6.49 9.68 7.20
CA ASP A 109 -7.25 8.47 6.91
C ASP A 109 -6.83 7.86 5.55
N PRO A 110 -6.80 6.53 5.40
CA PRO A 110 -6.44 5.88 4.14
C PRO A 110 -7.33 6.25 2.94
N ASN A 111 -8.64 6.43 3.13
CA ASN A 111 -9.53 6.83 2.05
C ASN A 111 -9.33 8.30 1.69
N ASP A 112 -9.16 9.18 2.68
CA ASP A 112 -8.84 10.59 2.42
C ASP A 112 -7.53 10.75 1.65
N TYR A 113 -6.50 9.98 2.01
CA TYR A 113 -5.24 9.94 1.26
C TYR A 113 -5.46 9.45 -0.16
N PHE A 114 -6.20 8.35 -0.33
CA PHE A 114 -6.49 7.78 -1.64
C PHE A 114 -7.21 8.78 -2.53
N GLU A 115 -8.26 9.46 -2.06
CA GLU A 115 -9.01 10.44 -2.85
C GLU A 115 -8.14 11.64 -3.26
N ARG A 116 -7.23 12.09 -2.41
CA ARG A 116 -6.24 13.14 -2.75
C ARG A 116 -5.23 12.65 -3.78
N ALA A 117 -4.73 11.42 -3.61
CA ALA A 117 -3.76 10.80 -4.51
C ALA A 117 -4.37 10.37 -5.85
N ARG A 118 -5.69 10.10 -5.90
CA ARG A 118 -6.40 9.55 -7.07
C ARG A 118 -6.24 10.42 -8.31
N LYS A 119 -6.08 11.74 -8.14
CA LYS A 119 -5.82 12.69 -9.24
C LYS A 119 -4.49 12.44 -9.96
N TRP A 120 -3.54 11.80 -9.29
CA TRP A 120 -2.19 11.52 -9.76
C TRP A 120 -1.95 10.04 -10.03
N ASN A 121 -2.81 9.16 -9.50
CA ASN A 121 -2.76 7.72 -9.77
C ASN A 121 -3.37 7.42 -11.15
N MET A 122 -2.51 7.26 -12.16
CA MET A 122 -2.90 7.01 -13.55
C MET A 122 -3.26 5.55 -13.85
N THR A 123 -3.11 4.65 -12.87
CA THR A 123 -3.41 3.21 -12.97
C THR A 123 -4.75 2.92 -12.30
N GLN A 124 -5.84 3.17 -13.03
CA GLN A 124 -7.14 2.56 -12.74
C GLN A 124 -7.26 1.22 -13.45
#